data_AF-A0A540KV26-F1
#
_entry.id   AF-A0A540KV26-F1
#
_cell.length_a   1.000
_cell.length_b   1.000
_cell.length_c   1.000
_cell.angle_alpha   90.00
_cell.angle_beta   90.00
_cell.angle_gamma   90.00
#
_symmetry.space_group_name_H-M   'P 1'
#
loop_
_entity.id
_entity.type
_entity.pdbx_description
1 polymer ?
#
loop_
_entity_poly.entity_id
_entity_poly.type
_entity_poly.pdbx_seq_one_letter_code
_entity_poly.pdbx_strand_id
1 'polypeptide(L)'
;MVKDASQGISFVCNHIADYGGDPNRVYLMGQSAGAHIGACTLIDQAIKEAGEGESSSWSVSQIKAYFGLSGGYNLLNLVDHFHHRGLYRSIFLAIMEGEQSLQRFSPELMIQDPNVRNAVSLLPPIILFHGTADYSIPSDASKSFAETLQRLGVTARSILYEGKTHTDLFLQDPMRGGRDDMFEDLVAIIHEGDSEALAKDAVAPPRRRLVPECMLKLAHRVSPF
;
A
#
# COMPACT_ATOMS: atom_id res chain seq x y z
N MET A 1 11.40 -11.67 1.59
CA MET A 1 10.54 -10.47 1.74
C MET A 1 9.06 -10.83 1.89
N VAL A 2 8.36 -11.35 0.86
CA VAL A 2 6.91 -11.69 0.99
C VAL A 2 6.62 -12.69 2.11
N LYS A 3 7.44 -13.76 2.22
CA LYS A 3 7.32 -14.73 3.31
C LYS A 3 7.52 -14.09 4.69
N ASP A 4 8.50 -13.21 4.81
CA ASP A 4 8.80 -12.51 6.07
C ASP A 4 7.66 -11.57 6.46
N ALA A 5 7.08 -10.85 5.49
CA ALA A 5 5.90 -10.01 5.69
C ALA A 5 4.69 -10.83 6.14
N SER A 6 4.44 -11.98 5.50
CA SER A 6 3.38 -12.92 5.90
C SER A 6 3.58 -13.42 7.34
N GLN A 7 4.81 -13.76 7.73
CA GLN A 7 5.13 -14.15 9.11
C GLN A 7 4.91 -13.01 10.11
N GLY A 8 5.29 -11.78 9.75
CA GLY A 8 5.04 -10.60 10.57
C GLY A 8 3.54 -10.33 10.78
N ILE A 9 2.75 -10.42 9.71
CA ILE A 9 1.29 -10.32 9.79
C ILE A 9 0.72 -11.44 10.67
N SER A 10 1.19 -12.67 10.47
CA SER A 10 0.77 -13.81 11.29
C SER A 10 1.03 -13.58 12.77
N PHE A 11 2.20 -13.05 13.14
CA PHE A 11 2.52 -12.74 14.52
C PHE A 11 1.52 -11.71 15.10
N VAL A 12 1.28 -10.61 14.38
CA VAL A 12 0.33 -9.58 14.82
C VAL A 12 -1.07 -10.17 14.98
N CYS A 13 -1.59 -10.86 13.96
CA CYS A 13 -2.94 -11.45 14.00
C CYS A 13 -3.14 -12.41 15.18
N ASN A 14 -2.10 -13.12 15.62
CA ASN A 14 -2.18 -14.10 16.70
C ASN A 14 -1.89 -13.53 18.10
N HIS A 15 -1.22 -12.38 18.19
CA HIS A 15 -0.74 -11.84 19.47
C HIS A 15 -1.24 -10.43 19.80
N ILE A 16 -1.91 -9.74 18.87
CA ILE A 16 -2.26 -8.32 19.07
C ILE A 16 -3.10 -8.08 20.33
N ALA A 17 -3.96 -9.03 20.71
CA ALA A 17 -4.75 -8.98 21.94
C ALA A 17 -3.90 -8.98 23.22
N ASP A 18 -2.78 -9.72 23.22
CA ASP A 18 -1.84 -9.77 24.35
C ASP A 18 -1.16 -8.42 24.59
N TYR A 19 -1.10 -7.57 23.54
CA TYR A 19 -0.58 -6.20 23.60
C TYR A 19 -1.68 -5.13 23.76
N GLY A 20 -2.92 -5.53 24.01
CA GLY A 20 -4.07 -4.63 24.20
C GLY A 20 -4.67 -4.06 22.92
N GLY A 21 -4.28 -4.55 21.74
CA GLY A 21 -4.93 -4.19 20.49
C GLY A 21 -6.16 -5.06 20.19
N ASP A 22 -7.07 -4.56 19.36
CA ASP A 22 -8.28 -5.27 18.98
C ASP A 22 -8.03 -6.16 17.75
N PRO A 23 -8.14 -7.50 17.86
CA PRO A 23 -7.94 -8.41 16.73
C PRO A 23 -8.97 -8.23 15.61
N ASN A 24 -10.08 -7.53 15.86
CA ASN A 24 -11.08 -7.20 14.84
C ASN A 24 -10.80 -5.87 14.12
N ARG A 25 -9.72 -5.16 14.48
CA ARG A 25 -9.36 -3.85 13.92
C ARG A 25 -7.91 -3.84 13.42
N VAL A 26 -7.54 -4.87 12.65
CA VAL A 26 -6.20 -4.98 12.04
C VAL A 26 -6.24 -4.40 10.63
N TYR A 27 -5.33 -3.48 10.33
CA TYR A 27 -5.17 -2.86 9.02
C TYR A 27 -3.73 -3.06 8.55
N LEU A 28 -3.54 -3.32 7.26
CA LEU A 28 -2.21 -3.45 6.68
C LEU A 28 -1.89 -2.18 5.88
N MET A 29 -0.71 -1.60 6.06
CA MET A 29 -0.26 -0.46 5.28
C MET A 29 1.18 -0.67 4.82
N GLY A 30 1.48 -0.27 3.59
CA GLY A 30 2.82 -0.29 3.04
C GLY A 30 3.08 0.95 2.19
N GLN A 31 4.36 1.34 2.08
CA GLN A 31 4.81 2.48 1.26
C GLN A 31 5.87 2.01 0.25
N SER A 32 5.77 2.47 -1.01
CA SER A 32 6.71 2.12 -2.09
C SER A 32 6.95 0.61 -2.23
N ALA A 33 8.18 0.14 -2.07
CA ALA A 33 8.50 -1.28 -2.06
C ALA A 33 7.73 -2.05 -0.97
N GLY A 34 7.45 -1.43 0.18
CA GLY A 34 6.59 -2.00 1.21
C GLY A 34 5.13 -2.13 0.77
N ALA A 35 4.63 -1.22 -0.06
CA ALA A 35 3.29 -1.32 -0.65
C ALA A 35 3.22 -2.45 -1.69
N HIS A 36 4.29 -2.62 -2.47
CA HIS A 36 4.43 -3.76 -3.36
C HIS A 36 4.44 -5.10 -2.60
N ILE A 37 5.28 -5.21 -1.57
CA ILE A 37 5.40 -6.42 -0.74
C ILE A 37 4.08 -6.71 -0.02
N GLY A 38 3.41 -5.70 0.53
CA GLY A 38 2.11 -5.85 1.20
C GLY A 38 1.03 -6.39 0.26
N ALA A 39 0.92 -5.83 -0.95
CA ALA A 39 -0.02 -6.30 -1.97
C ALA A 39 0.29 -7.74 -2.41
N CYS A 40 1.56 -8.06 -2.70
CA CYS A 40 1.99 -9.43 -3.02
C CYS A 40 1.65 -10.40 -1.88
N THR A 41 1.86 -9.99 -0.63
CA THR A 41 1.61 -10.84 0.55
C THR A 41 0.12 -11.15 0.72
N LEU A 42 -0.75 -10.15 0.57
CA LEU A 42 -2.20 -10.35 0.66
C LEU A 42 -2.72 -11.26 -0.47
N ILE A 43 -2.25 -11.03 -1.70
CA ILE A 43 -2.68 -11.85 -2.84
C ILE A 43 -2.15 -13.28 -2.72
N ASP A 44 -0.87 -13.47 -2.38
CA ASP A 44 -0.29 -14.81 -2.15
C ASP A 44 -1.02 -15.56 -1.02
N GLN A 45 -1.39 -14.85 0.05
CA GLN A 45 -2.15 -15.42 1.16
C GLN A 45 -3.59 -15.78 0.74
N ALA A 46 -4.29 -14.90 0.01
CA ALA A 46 -5.62 -15.20 -0.52
C ALA A 46 -5.61 -16.40 -1.49
N ILE A 47 -4.56 -16.53 -2.31
CA ILE A 47 -4.38 -17.69 -3.21
C ILE A 47 -4.25 -18.98 -2.41
N LYS A 48 -3.43 -18.97 -1.34
CA LYS A 48 -3.27 -20.13 -0.44
C LYS A 48 -4.57 -20.51 0.25
N GLU A 49 -5.31 -19.53 0.77
CA GLU A 49 -6.60 -19.77 1.45
C GLU A 49 -7.69 -20.28 0.49
N ALA A 50 -7.64 -19.87 -0.78
CA ALA A 50 -8.56 -20.36 -1.80
C ALA A 50 -8.23 -21.77 -2.31
N GLY A 51 -7.01 -22.27 -2.06
CA GLY A 51 -6.58 -23.61 -2.41
C GLY A 51 -7.05 -24.66 -1.40
N GLU A 52 -7.30 -25.89 -1.87
CA GLU A 52 -7.64 -27.01 -1.00
C GLU A 52 -6.37 -27.56 -0.31
N GLY A 53 -6.23 -27.33 1.00
CA GLY A 53 -5.35 -28.16 1.85
C GLY A 53 -4.13 -27.49 2.50
N GLU A 54 -3.94 -26.17 2.39
CA GLU A 54 -2.88 -25.48 3.15
C GLU A 54 -3.43 -24.84 4.44
N SER A 55 -3.04 -25.37 5.60
CA SER A 55 -3.31 -24.70 6.88
C SER A 55 -2.51 -23.41 6.96
N SER A 56 -3.19 -22.26 7.02
CA SER A 56 -2.56 -20.96 7.20
C SER A 56 -2.57 -20.53 8.66
N SER A 57 -1.50 -19.88 9.12
CA SER A 57 -1.37 -19.37 10.50
C SER A 57 -2.06 -18.02 10.73
N TRP A 58 -2.63 -17.44 9.69
CA TRP A 58 -3.48 -16.24 9.71
C TRP A 58 -4.37 -16.25 8.46
N SER A 59 -5.41 -15.40 8.44
CA SER A 59 -6.31 -15.24 7.30
C SER A 59 -6.39 -13.80 6.81
N VAL A 60 -6.49 -13.60 5.49
CA VAL A 60 -6.78 -12.29 4.89
C VAL A 60 -8.05 -11.65 5.44
N SER A 61 -9.03 -12.45 5.89
CA SER A 61 -10.27 -11.98 6.51
C SER A 61 -10.06 -11.24 7.84
N GLN A 62 -8.91 -11.42 8.49
CA GLN A 62 -8.53 -10.69 9.70
C GLN A 62 -8.12 -9.24 9.40
N ILE A 63 -7.76 -8.94 8.14
CA ILE A 63 -7.33 -7.61 7.70
C ILE A 63 -8.56 -6.82 7.23
N LYS A 64 -8.87 -5.71 7.90
CA LYS A 64 -10.06 -4.89 7.59
C LYS A 64 -9.92 -4.05 6.33
N ALA A 65 -8.72 -3.55 6.08
CA ALA A 65 -8.38 -2.90 4.83
C ALA A 65 -6.87 -2.93 4.61
N TYR A 66 -6.49 -2.80 3.34
CA TYR A 66 -5.12 -2.59 2.92
C TYR A 66 -4.94 -1.16 2.38
N PHE A 67 -3.87 -0.50 2.84
CA PHE A 67 -3.48 0.83 2.43
C PHE A 67 -2.13 0.80 1.71
N GLY A 68 -2.14 0.96 0.39
CA GLY A 68 -0.93 1.00 -0.42
C GLY A 68 -0.54 2.44 -0.78
N LEU A 69 0.59 2.93 -0.30
CA LEU A 69 1.07 4.29 -0.56
C LEU A 69 2.20 4.30 -1.59
N SER A 70 2.00 4.98 -2.72
CA SER A 70 3.00 5.14 -3.79
C SER A 70 3.70 3.83 -4.22
N GLY A 71 2.93 2.74 -4.35
CA GLY A 71 3.45 1.40 -4.65
C GLY A 71 3.60 1.10 -6.14
N GLY A 72 4.53 0.19 -6.47
CA GLY A 72 4.67 -0.39 -7.80
C GLY A 72 3.96 -1.75 -7.90
N TYR A 73 2.88 -1.82 -8.68
CA TYR A 73 2.00 -3.01 -8.72
C TYR A 73 2.09 -3.84 -10.01
N ASN A 74 2.68 -3.28 -11.06
CA ASN A 74 3.00 -3.96 -12.30
C ASN A 74 4.45 -3.66 -12.68
N LEU A 75 5.36 -4.54 -12.30
CA LEU A 75 6.80 -4.29 -12.41
C LEU A 75 7.29 -4.29 -13.86
N LEU A 76 6.60 -5.01 -14.76
CA LEU A 76 6.91 -4.99 -16.21
C LEU A 76 6.84 -3.56 -16.76
N ASN A 77 5.82 -2.81 -16.36
CA ASN A 77 5.63 -1.42 -16.78
C ASN A 77 6.65 -0.44 -16.16
N LEU A 78 7.35 -0.88 -15.10
CA LEU A 78 8.26 -0.02 -14.33
C LEU A 78 9.75 -0.25 -14.66
N VAL A 79 10.13 -1.36 -15.30
CA VAL A 79 11.53 -1.66 -15.66
C VAL A 79 12.18 -0.50 -16.40
N ASP A 80 11.54 -0.04 -17.48
CA ASP A 80 12.05 1.04 -18.31
C ASP A 80 11.94 2.38 -17.59
N HIS A 81 10.87 2.60 -16.84
CA HIS A 81 10.69 3.81 -16.06
C HIS A 81 11.85 4.03 -15.07
N PHE A 82 12.19 2.98 -14.30
CA PHE A 82 13.30 2.96 -13.35
C PHE A 82 14.66 3.10 -14.03
N HIS A 83 14.85 2.44 -15.17
CA HIS A 83 16.09 2.54 -15.93
C HIS A 83 16.44 3.98 -16.32
N HIS A 84 15.46 4.72 -16.84
CA HIS A 84 15.64 6.12 -17.22
C HIS A 84 15.87 7.07 -16.03
N ARG A 85 15.67 6.59 -14.80
CA ARG A 85 15.80 7.35 -13.55
C ARG A 85 16.97 6.89 -12.66
N GLY A 86 17.86 6.06 -13.21
CA GLY A 86 19.11 5.68 -12.57
C GLY A 86 19.10 4.33 -11.87
N LEU A 87 17.95 3.64 -11.77
CA LEU A 87 17.91 2.24 -11.36
C LEU A 87 18.01 1.35 -12.60
N TYR A 88 19.25 1.05 -13.01
CA TYR A 88 19.51 0.34 -14.26
C TYR A 88 18.82 -1.04 -14.32
N ARG A 89 18.35 -1.42 -15.52
CA ARG A 89 17.65 -2.70 -15.76
C ARG A 89 18.39 -3.89 -15.18
N SER A 90 19.71 -3.97 -15.37
CA SER A 90 20.53 -5.08 -14.85
C SER A 90 20.47 -5.19 -13.33
N ILE A 91 20.48 -4.07 -12.62
CA ILE A 91 20.37 -4.03 -11.15
C ILE A 91 18.95 -4.39 -10.74
N PHE A 92 17.94 -3.77 -11.35
CA PHE A 92 16.54 -4.03 -11.03
C PHE A 92 16.19 -5.51 -11.23
N LEU A 93 16.57 -6.09 -12.36
CA LEU A 93 16.34 -7.50 -12.67
C LEU A 93 17.13 -8.43 -11.74
N ALA A 94 18.34 -8.06 -11.32
CA ALA A 94 19.08 -8.84 -10.34
C ALA A 94 18.36 -8.87 -8.98
N ILE A 95 17.78 -7.76 -8.54
CA ILE A 95 16.97 -7.68 -7.31
C ILE A 95 15.68 -8.49 -7.46
N MET A 96 15.05 -8.44 -8.64
CA MET A 96 13.78 -9.11 -8.93
C MET A 96 13.93 -10.56 -9.40
N GLU A 97 15.08 -11.19 -9.22
CA GLU A 97 15.32 -12.60 -9.60
C GLU A 97 15.10 -12.90 -11.09
N GLY A 98 15.42 -11.92 -11.94
CA GLY A 98 15.33 -12.01 -13.40
C GLY A 98 13.98 -11.57 -13.99
N GLU A 99 13.96 -11.41 -15.30
CA GLU A 99 12.80 -10.90 -16.04
C GLU A 99 11.58 -11.83 -15.95
N GLN A 100 11.80 -13.14 -15.97
CA GLN A 100 10.74 -14.15 -15.87
C GLN A 100 9.98 -14.06 -14.54
N SER A 101 10.63 -13.58 -13.48
CA SER A 101 10.05 -13.47 -12.14
C SER A 101 9.16 -12.24 -11.98
N LEU A 102 9.26 -11.24 -12.86
CA LEU A 102 8.49 -10.00 -12.77
C LEU A 102 6.97 -10.24 -12.79
N GLN A 103 6.50 -11.25 -13.53
CA GLN A 103 5.08 -11.60 -13.54
C GLN A 103 4.61 -12.07 -12.16
N ARG A 104 5.41 -12.92 -11.50
CA ARG A 104 5.13 -13.42 -10.14
C ARG A 104 5.26 -12.33 -9.07
N PHE A 105 6.04 -11.30 -9.33
CA PHE A 105 6.20 -10.16 -8.45
C PHE A 105 5.37 -8.95 -8.88
N SER A 106 4.37 -9.11 -9.76
CA SER A 106 3.47 -8.03 -10.12
C SER A 106 2.07 -8.34 -9.60
N PRO A 107 1.65 -7.79 -8.44
CA PRO A 107 0.35 -8.11 -7.85
C PRO A 107 -0.82 -7.82 -8.81
N GLU A 108 -0.70 -6.82 -9.68
CA GLU A 108 -1.66 -6.54 -10.74
C GLU A 108 -1.81 -7.71 -11.74
N LEU A 109 -0.71 -8.38 -12.08
CA LEU A 109 -0.71 -9.53 -13.00
C LEU A 109 -1.11 -10.82 -12.28
N MET A 110 -0.62 -11.03 -11.06
CA MET A 110 -0.94 -12.19 -10.23
C MET A 110 -2.45 -12.38 -10.10
N ILE A 111 -3.18 -11.32 -9.75
CA ILE A 111 -4.63 -11.40 -9.50
C ILE A 111 -5.46 -11.58 -10.77
N GLN A 112 -4.87 -11.33 -11.96
CA GLN A 112 -5.52 -11.56 -13.25
C GLN A 112 -5.40 -13.01 -13.74
N ASP A 113 -4.60 -13.87 -13.07
CA ASP A 113 -4.51 -15.28 -13.43
C ASP A 113 -5.90 -15.97 -13.29
N PRO A 114 -6.44 -16.57 -14.36
CA PRO A 114 -7.74 -17.27 -14.29
C PRO A 114 -7.80 -18.38 -13.23
N ASN A 115 -6.66 -18.96 -12.85
CA ASN A 115 -6.56 -20.02 -11.85
C ASN A 115 -6.73 -19.50 -10.42
N VAL A 116 -6.62 -18.19 -10.19
CA VAL A 116 -6.72 -17.58 -8.85
C VAL A 116 -8.02 -16.84 -8.60
N ARG A 117 -9.03 -17.02 -9.47
CA ARG A 117 -10.33 -16.33 -9.36
C ARG A 117 -11.00 -16.46 -7.99
N ASN A 118 -10.86 -17.60 -7.33
CA ASN A 118 -11.43 -17.82 -6.00
C ASN A 118 -10.76 -16.97 -4.91
N ALA A 119 -9.50 -16.57 -5.10
CA ALA A 119 -8.78 -15.71 -4.16
C ALA A 119 -9.30 -14.26 -4.17
N VAL A 120 -9.86 -13.82 -5.31
CA VAL A 120 -10.35 -12.44 -5.51
C VAL A 120 -11.40 -12.06 -4.47
N SER A 121 -12.34 -12.97 -4.18
CA SER A 121 -13.42 -12.73 -3.20
C SER A 121 -12.95 -12.72 -1.74
N LEU A 122 -11.72 -13.15 -1.47
CA LEU A 122 -11.14 -13.17 -0.13
C LEU A 122 -10.40 -11.87 0.19
N LEU A 123 -10.03 -11.08 -0.83
CA LEU A 123 -9.26 -9.87 -0.64
C LEU A 123 -10.06 -8.82 0.15
N PRO A 124 -9.44 -8.16 1.15
CA PRO A 124 -10.08 -7.08 1.87
C PRO A 124 -10.22 -5.84 0.97
N PRO A 125 -10.96 -4.80 1.41
CA PRO A 125 -10.93 -3.50 0.75
C PRO A 125 -9.49 -2.99 0.56
N ILE A 126 -9.15 -2.53 -0.65
CA ILE A 126 -7.83 -2.01 -1.02
C ILE A 126 -7.92 -0.52 -1.37
N ILE A 127 -7.22 0.32 -0.63
CA ILE A 127 -7.16 1.76 -0.86
C ILE A 127 -5.73 2.14 -1.20
N LEU A 128 -5.55 2.80 -2.35
CA LEU A 128 -4.24 3.18 -2.87
C LEU A 128 -4.09 4.70 -2.84
N PHE A 129 -3.10 5.20 -2.12
CA PHE A 129 -2.78 6.63 -2.02
C PHE A 129 -1.58 6.95 -2.92
N HIS A 130 -1.62 8.04 -3.67
CA HIS A 130 -0.50 8.40 -4.55
C HIS A 130 -0.45 9.90 -4.84
N GLY A 131 0.76 10.47 -4.89
CA GLY A 131 0.95 11.84 -5.37
C GLY A 131 1.01 11.95 -6.90
N THR A 132 0.37 12.95 -7.51
CA THR A 132 0.37 13.09 -8.98
C THR A 132 1.70 13.58 -9.56
N ALA A 133 2.59 14.11 -8.72
CA ALA A 133 3.93 14.56 -9.09
C ALA A 133 5.03 13.58 -8.61
N ASP A 134 4.66 12.35 -8.25
CA ASP A 134 5.60 11.27 -7.92
C ASP A 134 6.53 11.00 -9.11
N TYR A 135 7.84 11.24 -8.90
CA TYR A 135 8.84 11.09 -9.95
C TYR A 135 9.38 9.66 -10.01
N SER A 136 9.35 8.92 -8.90
CA SER A 136 9.91 7.58 -8.76
C SER A 136 8.99 6.51 -9.30
N ILE A 137 7.69 6.58 -8.98
CA ILE A 137 6.68 5.65 -9.47
C ILE A 137 5.52 6.48 -9.99
N PRO A 138 5.09 6.32 -11.26
CA PRO A 138 3.95 7.06 -11.76
C PRO A 138 2.68 6.71 -10.99
N SER A 139 1.87 7.73 -10.67
CA SER A 139 0.57 7.53 -10.00
C SER A 139 -0.39 6.63 -10.79
N ASP A 140 -0.20 6.53 -12.11
CA ASP A 140 -0.89 5.57 -12.98
C ASP A 140 -0.72 4.11 -12.53
N ALA A 141 0.37 3.77 -11.82
CA ALA A 141 0.56 2.43 -11.26
C ALA A 141 -0.52 2.11 -10.21
N SER A 142 -0.86 3.06 -9.34
CA SER A 142 -1.95 2.89 -8.36
C SER A 142 -3.31 2.94 -9.02
N LYS A 143 -3.52 3.83 -9.99
CA LYS A 143 -4.78 3.92 -10.73
C LYS A 143 -5.09 2.62 -11.47
N SER A 144 -4.13 2.10 -12.25
CA SER A 144 -4.29 0.88 -13.06
C SER A 144 -4.52 -0.36 -12.19
N PHE A 145 -3.83 -0.44 -11.04
CA PHE A 145 -4.04 -1.55 -10.11
C PHE A 145 -5.43 -1.50 -9.46
N ALA A 146 -5.89 -0.32 -9.01
CA ALA A 146 -7.24 -0.16 -8.47
C ALA A 146 -8.31 -0.52 -9.52
N GLU A 147 -8.18 -0.04 -10.76
CA GLU A 147 -9.11 -0.36 -11.85
C GLU A 147 -9.11 -1.86 -12.18
N THR A 148 -7.95 -2.52 -12.12
CA THR A 148 -7.85 -3.97 -12.31
C THR A 148 -8.55 -4.74 -11.20
N LEU A 149 -8.32 -4.37 -9.94
CA LEU A 149 -9.01 -4.94 -8.77
C LEU A 149 -10.53 -4.76 -8.87
N GLN A 150 -11.00 -3.56 -9.22
CA GLN A 150 -12.42 -3.26 -9.42
C GLN A 150 -13.05 -4.11 -10.53
N ARG A 151 -12.37 -4.27 -11.68
CA ARG A 151 -12.85 -5.12 -12.78
C ARG A 151 -13.01 -6.58 -12.38
N LEU A 152 -12.21 -7.04 -11.42
CA LEU A 152 -12.28 -8.40 -10.87
C LEU A 152 -13.31 -8.53 -9.74
N GLY A 153 -13.92 -7.43 -9.28
CA GLY A 153 -14.94 -7.43 -8.23
C GLY A 153 -14.40 -7.19 -6.81
N VAL A 154 -13.12 -6.82 -6.66
CA VAL A 154 -12.57 -6.41 -5.37
C VAL A 154 -13.02 -4.98 -5.06
N THR A 155 -13.36 -4.71 -3.80
CA THR A 155 -13.58 -3.33 -3.34
C THR A 155 -12.24 -2.60 -3.32
N ALA A 156 -11.97 -1.81 -4.35
CA ALA A 156 -10.73 -1.05 -4.45
C ALA A 156 -10.97 0.39 -4.91
N ARG A 157 -10.08 1.31 -4.51
CA ARG A 157 -10.04 2.67 -5.04
C ARG A 157 -8.64 3.28 -4.95
N SER A 158 -8.37 4.25 -5.83
CA SER A 158 -7.18 5.10 -5.73
C SER A 158 -7.58 6.52 -5.34
N ILE A 159 -6.80 7.15 -4.47
CA ILE A 159 -6.92 8.55 -4.05
C ILE A 159 -5.62 9.25 -4.44
N LEU A 160 -5.75 10.23 -5.34
CA LEU A 160 -4.62 10.94 -5.92
C LEU A 160 -4.51 12.34 -5.31
N TYR A 161 -3.31 12.69 -4.84
CA TYR A 161 -3.03 13.98 -4.22
C TYR A 161 -2.25 14.88 -5.19
N GLU A 162 -2.90 15.97 -5.58
CA GLU A 162 -2.38 16.84 -6.63
C GLU A 162 -1.05 17.50 -6.24
N GLY A 163 -0.05 17.40 -7.12
CA GLY A 163 1.26 18.02 -6.94
C GLY A 163 2.15 17.40 -5.86
N LYS A 164 1.73 16.30 -5.22
CA LYS A 164 2.53 15.59 -4.23
C LYS A 164 3.54 14.66 -4.92
N THR A 165 4.77 14.67 -4.43
CA THR A 165 5.88 13.75 -4.82
C THR A 165 5.76 12.42 -4.07
N HIS A 166 6.66 11.46 -4.34
CA HIS A 166 6.67 10.15 -3.66
C HIS A 166 6.78 10.30 -2.16
N THR A 167 7.62 11.23 -1.71
CA THR A 167 7.92 11.42 -0.28
C THR A 167 6.91 12.30 0.44
N ASP A 168 6.23 13.21 -0.26
CA ASP A 168 5.43 14.26 0.38
C ASP A 168 4.39 13.70 1.35
N LEU A 169 3.69 12.64 0.95
CA LEU A 169 2.57 12.08 1.70
C LEU A 169 2.97 11.42 3.02
N PHE A 170 4.20 10.92 3.17
CA PHE A 170 4.62 10.21 4.39
C PHE A 170 5.78 10.88 5.13
N LEU A 171 6.42 11.88 4.53
CA LEU A 171 7.53 12.59 5.16
C LEU A 171 7.21 14.08 5.29
N GLN A 172 7.07 14.82 4.18
CA GLN A 172 6.97 16.27 4.22
C GLN A 172 5.65 16.74 4.83
N ASP A 173 4.52 16.13 4.48
CA ASP A 173 3.20 16.49 5.00
C ASP A 173 3.10 16.23 6.51
N PRO A 174 3.48 15.04 7.04
CA PRO A 174 3.57 14.82 8.48
C PRO A 174 4.51 15.81 9.18
N MET A 175 5.67 16.11 8.60
CA MET A 175 6.65 17.03 9.18
C MET A 175 6.22 18.51 9.11
N ARG A 176 5.37 18.87 8.14
CA ARG A 176 4.79 20.21 8.00
C ARG A 176 3.86 20.53 9.16
N GLY A 177 3.18 19.52 9.70
CA GLY A 177 2.12 19.69 10.69
C GLY A 177 0.91 20.44 10.13
N GLY A 178 -0.03 20.78 11.00
CA GLY A 178 -1.33 21.30 10.59
C GLY A 178 -2.22 20.17 10.04
N ARG A 179 -2.89 20.45 8.91
CA ARG A 179 -3.75 19.51 8.20
C ARG A 179 -2.91 18.68 7.22
N ASP A 180 -3.16 17.38 7.19
CA ASP A 180 -2.53 16.40 6.30
C ASP A 180 -3.65 15.59 5.64
N ASP A 181 -3.89 15.86 4.35
CA ASP A 181 -5.08 15.34 3.66
C ASP A 181 -5.08 13.80 3.58
N MET A 182 -3.91 13.17 3.38
CA MET A 182 -3.86 11.71 3.32
C MET A 182 -4.16 11.08 4.67
N PHE A 183 -3.67 11.69 5.75
CA PHE A 183 -4.03 11.23 7.08
C PHE A 183 -5.52 11.40 7.38
N GLU A 184 -6.13 12.52 7.02
CA GLU A 184 -7.57 12.74 7.22
C GLU A 184 -8.38 11.69 6.46
N ASP A 185 -8.02 11.39 5.20
CA ASP A 185 -8.65 10.34 4.41
C ASP A 185 -8.47 8.96 5.05
N LEU A 186 -7.25 8.64 5.52
CA LEU A 186 -6.92 7.37 6.17
C LEU A 186 -7.75 7.16 7.44
N VAL A 187 -7.81 8.17 8.31
CA VAL A 187 -8.55 8.09 9.58
C VAL A 187 -10.05 8.01 9.32
N ALA A 188 -10.58 8.78 8.36
CA ALA A 188 -11.99 8.69 7.98
C ALA A 188 -12.38 7.28 7.50
N ILE A 189 -11.47 6.56 6.82
CA ILE A 189 -11.69 5.16 6.42
C ILE A 189 -11.62 4.22 7.62
N ILE A 190 -10.63 4.38 8.49
CA ILE A 190 -10.45 3.52 9.67
C ILE A 190 -11.63 3.66 10.65
N HIS A 191 -12.18 4.86 10.79
CA HIS A 191 -13.30 5.18 11.68
C HIS A 191 -14.66 5.19 10.96
N GLU A 192 -14.74 4.66 9.75
CA GLU A 192 -16.00 4.53 9.04
C GLU A 192 -17.02 3.74 9.87
N GLY A 193 -18.18 4.34 10.14
CA GLY A 193 -19.23 3.75 10.99
C GLY A 193 -19.06 3.96 12.50
N ASP A 194 -17.95 4.56 12.95
CA ASP A 194 -17.71 4.90 14.37
C ASP A 194 -17.90 6.40 14.61
N SER A 195 -19.14 6.79 14.94
CA SER A 195 -19.49 8.20 15.15
C SER A 195 -18.75 8.84 16.34
N GLU A 196 -18.37 8.05 17.34
CA GLU A 196 -17.62 8.57 18.50
C GLU A 196 -16.17 8.86 18.11
N ALA A 197 -15.53 7.96 17.37
CA ALA A 197 -14.17 8.16 16.87
C ALA A 197 -14.10 9.35 15.91
N LEU A 198 -15.02 9.45 14.95
CA LEU A 198 -15.09 10.59 14.02
C LEU A 198 -15.31 11.93 14.74
N ALA A 199 -16.11 11.95 15.81
CA ALA A 199 -16.30 13.15 16.62
C ALA A 199 -15.01 13.55 17.37
N LYS A 200 -14.22 12.57 17.83
CA LYS A 200 -12.91 12.81 18.46
C LYS A 200 -11.90 13.35 17.46
N ASP A 201 -11.86 12.81 16.24
CA ASP A 201 -10.96 13.28 15.19
C ASP A 201 -11.26 14.74 14.82
N ALA A 202 -12.55 15.09 14.69
CA ALA A 202 -12.99 16.43 14.32
C ALA A 202 -12.58 17.53 15.33
N VAL A 203 -12.36 17.17 16.60
CA VAL A 203 -11.92 18.10 17.65
C VAL A 203 -10.44 17.94 18.03
N ALA A 204 -9.72 17.03 17.36
CA ALA A 204 -8.31 16.81 17.63
C ALA A 204 -7.49 18.08 17.34
N PRO A 205 -6.50 18.42 18.18
CA PRO A 205 -5.67 19.59 17.93
C PRO A 205 -4.85 19.41 16.64
N PRO A 206 -4.58 20.50 15.89
CA PRO A 206 -3.73 20.42 14.71
C PRO A 206 -2.37 19.83 15.03
N ARG A 207 -1.82 19.07 14.08
CA ARG A 207 -0.52 18.43 14.26
C ARG A 207 0.58 19.47 14.41
N ARG A 208 1.51 19.20 15.32
CA ARG A 208 2.67 20.07 15.54
C ARG A 208 3.58 20.04 14.30
N ARG A 209 3.99 21.22 13.84
CA ARG A 209 5.06 21.36 12.85
C ARG A 209 6.39 20.88 13.43
N LEU A 210 7.06 19.97 12.72
CA LEU A 210 8.35 19.41 13.12
C LEU A 210 9.51 20.09 12.42
N VAL A 211 9.31 20.61 11.20
CA VAL A 211 10.36 21.22 10.38
C VAL A 211 9.92 22.56 9.75
N PRO A 212 10.84 23.56 9.61
CA PRO A 212 10.56 24.82 8.94
C PRO A 212 10.09 24.64 7.49
N GLU A 213 9.15 25.49 7.06
CA GLU A 213 8.55 25.41 5.73
C GLU A 213 9.57 25.53 4.58
N CYS A 214 10.62 26.34 4.76
CA CYS A 214 11.67 26.50 3.75
C CYS A 214 12.43 25.19 3.48
N MET A 215 12.67 24.38 4.51
CA MET A 215 13.35 23.09 4.36
C MET A 215 12.47 22.08 3.64
N LEU A 216 11.16 22.05 3.95
CA LEU A 216 10.20 21.17 3.28
C LEU A 216 10.05 21.53 1.79
N LYS A 217 9.92 22.82 1.47
CA LYS A 217 9.86 23.30 0.09
C LYS A 217 11.16 23.02 -0.68
N LEU A 218 12.31 23.11 0.00
CA LEU A 218 13.58 22.75 -0.60
C LEU A 218 13.63 21.24 -0.87
N ALA A 219 13.31 20.40 0.12
CA ALA A 219 13.28 18.94 0.01
C ALA A 219 12.38 18.48 -1.15
N HIS A 220 11.16 19.00 -1.23
CA HIS A 220 10.22 18.75 -2.33
C HIS A 220 10.82 19.07 -3.71
N ARG A 221 11.65 20.11 -3.84
CA ARG A 221 12.25 20.52 -5.13
C ARG A 221 13.52 19.75 -5.49
N VAL A 222 14.37 19.45 -4.51
CA VAL A 222 15.71 18.89 -4.74
C VAL A 222 15.75 17.38 -4.64
N SER A 223 14.80 16.80 -3.90
CA SER A 223 14.64 15.38 -3.69
C SER A 223 13.20 14.98 -4.02
N PRO A 224 12.71 15.27 -5.23
CA PRO A 224 11.33 15.01 -5.62
C PRO A 224 11.14 13.53 -5.95
N PHE A 225 11.86 12.61 -5.28
CA PHE A 225 11.62 11.16 -5.44
C PHE A 225 10.13 10.97 -5.57
#